data_AF-A0A662GMQ9-F1
#
_entry.id   AF-A0A662GMQ9-F1
#
_cell.length_a   1.000
_cell.length_b   1.000
_cell.length_c   1.000
_cell.angle_alpha   90.00
_cell.angle_beta   90.00
_cell.angle_gamma   90.00
#
_symmetry.space_group_name_H-M   'P 1'
#
loop_
_entity.id
_entity.type
_entity.pdbx_description
1 polymer ?
#
loop_
_entity_poly.entity_id
_entity_poly.type
_entity_poly.pdbx_seq_one_letter_code
_entity_poly.pdbx_strand_id
1 'polypeptide(L)'
;MAYISFFNKLGLFTSIPYFLLNIMITGKDLERIHAYAVKEKKKIIFIFDRYKFRLVINSFIHAEDENEYIVQWRYAFGSMVPDQVLRGFKIKEIVIKDVKGEKRLKGLSDLLKIIPRFY
;
A
#
# COMPACT_ATOMS: atom_id res chain seq x y z
N MET A 1 -7.51 -12.71 -22.19
CA MET A 1 -7.85 -11.84 -21.04
C MET A 1 -8.60 -12.72 -20.04
N ALA A 2 -8.04 -12.97 -18.85
CA ALA A 2 -8.61 -13.96 -17.94
C ALA A 2 -9.69 -13.30 -17.04
N TYR A 3 -10.59 -14.10 -16.44
CA TYR A 3 -11.61 -13.66 -15.49
C TYR A 3 -11.74 -14.65 -14.32
N ILE A 4 -12.08 -14.17 -13.12
CA ILE A 4 -12.59 -15.03 -12.04
C ILE A 4 -14.10 -14.95 -12.05
N SER A 5 -14.75 -16.11 -11.99
CA SER A 5 -16.20 -16.20 -11.92
C SER A 5 -16.64 -16.76 -10.57
N PHE A 6 -17.60 -16.08 -9.94
CA PHE A 6 -18.23 -16.56 -8.72
C PHE A 6 -19.68 -16.10 -8.64
N PHE A 7 -20.44 -16.73 -7.75
CA PHE A 7 -21.83 -16.40 -7.46
C PHE A 7 -21.93 -15.31 -6.40
N ASN A 8 -22.70 -14.26 -6.65
CA ASN A 8 -22.98 -13.23 -5.65
C ASN A 8 -24.05 -13.72 -4.65
N LYS A 9 -24.34 -12.91 -3.62
CA LYS A 9 -25.33 -13.22 -2.55
C LYS A 9 -26.76 -13.44 -3.07
N LEU A 10 -27.05 -13.07 -4.32
CA LEU A 10 -28.32 -13.28 -5.00
C LEU A 10 -28.30 -14.48 -5.96
N GLY A 11 -27.24 -15.29 -5.96
CA GLY A 11 -27.11 -16.44 -6.86
C GLY A 11 -26.89 -16.06 -8.32
N LEU A 12 -26.44 -14.83 -8.60
CA LEU A 12 -26.10 -14.40 -9.96
C LEU A 12 -24.62 -14.63 -10.25
N PHE A 13 -24.34 -15.13 -11.44
CA PHE A 13 -22.98 -15.35 -11.94
C PHE A 13 -22.33 -14.01 -12.29
N THR A 14 -21.26 -13.69 -11.58
CA THR A 14 -20.49 -12.47 -11.83
C THR A 14 -19.07 -12.85 -12.26
N SER A 15 -18.65 -12.35 -13.41
CA SER A 15 -17.28 -12.46 -13.89
C SER A 15 -16.56 -11.14 -13.67
N ILE A 16 -15.55 -11.17 -12.80
CA ILE A 16 -14.69 -10.02 -12.56
C ILE A 16 -13.44 -10.18 -13.43
N PRO A 17 -13.12 -9.21 -14.31
CA PRO A 17 -11.85 -9.18 -15.01
C PRO A 17 -10.70 -9.25 -13.99
N TYR A 18 -9.65 -10.04 -14.22
CA TYR A 18 -8.54 -10.09 -13.24
C TYR A 18 -7.90 -8.71 -12.99
N PHE A 19 -8.01 -7.75 -13.91
CA PHE A 19 -7.54 -6.39 -13.69
C PHE A 19 -8.45 -5.56 -12.77
N LEU A 20 -9.72 -5.96 -12.59
CA LEU A 20 -10.68 -5.41 -11.63
C LEU A 20 -10.65 -6.13 -10.28
N LEU A 21 -9.84 -7.18 -10.12
CA LEU A 21 -9.35 -7.53 -8.78
C LEU A 21 -8.47 -6.37 -8.34
N ASN A 22 -9.10 -5.36 -7.76
CA ASN A 22 -8.43 -4.46 -6.84
C ASN A 22 -7.57 -5.37 -5.96
N ILE A 23 -6.25 -5.21 -6.05
CA ILE A 23 -5.31 -5.97 -5.23
C ILE A 23 -5.66 -5.57 -3.80
N MET A 24 -6.52 -6.36 -3.15
CA MET A 24 -6.88 -6.14 -1.77
C MET A 24 -5.61 -6.38 -0.99
N ILE A 25 -4.98 -5.29 -0.53
CA ILE A 25 -3.88 -5.42 0.42
C ILE A 25 -4.42 -6.11 1.66
N THR A 26 -3.85 -7.27 1.94
CA THR A 26 -4.09 -8.02 3.16
C THR A 26 -3.09 -7.60 4.24
N GLY A 27 -3.35 -7.94 5.50
CA GLY A 27 -2.37 -7.75 6.57
C GLY A 27 -1.03 -8.44 6.27
N LYS A 28 -1.05 -9.61 5.61
CA LYS A 28 0.15 -10.32 5.18
C LYS A 28 0.96 -9.55 4.14
N ASP A 29 0.30 -8.84 3.22
CA ASP A 29 1.00 -8.01 2.25
C ASP A 29 1.68 -6.82 2.94
N LEU A 30 1.03 -6.24 3.94
CA LEU A 30 1.61 -5.16 4.75
C LEU A 30 2.83 -5.65 5.54
N GLU A 31 2.74 -6.80 6.18
CA GLU A 31 3.88 -7.46 6.87
C GLU A 31 5.03 -7.71 5.90
N ARG A 32 4.73 -8.21 4.70
CA ARG A 32 5.73 -8.44 3.65
C ARG A 32 6.42 -7.15 3.22
N ILE A 33 5.66 -6.08 3.03
CA ILE A 33 6.19 -4.75 2.68
C ILE A 33 7.08 -4.21 3.81
N HIS A 34 6.64 -4.36 5.06
CA HIS A 34 7.42 -3.94 6.24
C HIS A 34 8.72 -4.73 6.37
N ALA A 35 8.65 -6.07 6.29
CA ALA A 35 9.83 -6.93 6.35
C ALA A 35 10.85 -6.61 5.23
N TYR A 36 10.36 -6.34 4.02
CA TYR A 36 11.19 -5.86 2.91
C TYR A 36 11.83 -4.50 3.22
N ALA A 37 11.05 -3.53 3.71
CA ALA A 37 11.57 -2.22 4.08
C ALA A 37 12.67 -2.30 5.14
N VAL A 38 12.48 -3.13 6.17
CA VAL A 38 13.44 -3.32 7.25
C VAL A 38 14.71 -4.00 6.75
N LYS A 39 14.60 -5.15 6.07
CA LYS A 39 15.75 -5.94 5.63
C LYS A 39 16.61 -5.19 4.62
N GLU A 40 15.98 -4.49 3.69
CA GLU A 40 16.66 -3.73 2.65
C GLU A 40 17.01 -2.30 3.08
N LYS A 41 16.68 -1.91 4.32
CA LYS A 41 16.88 -0.56 4.87
C LYS A 41 16.28 0.54 3.99
N LYS A 42 15.05 0.33 3.53
CA LYS A 42 14.31 1.22 2.63
C LYS A 42 13.22 1.99 3.38
N LYS A 43 12.94 3.21 2.91
CA LYS A 43 11.77 4.00 3.31
C LYS A 43 10.74 3.96 2.19
N ILE A 44 9.61 3.32 2.43
CA ILE A 44 8.50 3.21 1.49
C ILE A 44 7.42 4.21 1.91
N ILE A 45 7.07 5.13 1.03
CA ILE A 45 6.18 6.25 1.28
C ILE A 45 4.98 6.12 0.35
N PHE A 46 3.79 6.02 0.92
CA PHE A 46 2.53 6.03 0.19
C PHE A 46 1.97 7.45 0.19
N ILE A 47 1.88 8.02 -1.01
CA ILE A 47 1.29 9.34 -1.24
C ILE A 47 -0.12 9.12 -1.76
N PHE A 48 -1.10 9.72 -1.11
CA PHE A 48 -2.51 9.56 -1.44
C PHE A 48 -3.04 10.72 -2.28
N ASP A 49 -4.05 10.45 -3.09
CA ASP A 49 -4.71 11.43 -3.93
C ASP A 49 -5.52 12.40 -3.07
N ARG A 50 -5.28 13.71 -3.22
CA ARG A 50 -5.95 14.80 -2.48
C ARG A 50 -5.89 14.67 -0.95
N TYR A 51 -4.82 14.08 -0.41
CA TYR A 51 -4.62 13.95 1.04
C TYR A 51 -3.22 14.41 1.44
N LYS A 52 -3.12 15.21 2.51
CA LYS A 52 -1.87 15.86 2.92
C LYS A 52 -0.92 14.96 3.71
N PHE A 53 -1.42 13.88 4.30
CA PHE A 53 -0.58 12.95 5.06
C PHE A 53 -0.16 11.76 4.23
N ARG A 54 1.00 11.21 4.56
CA ARG A 54 1.63 10.07 3.92
C ARG A 54 1.71 8.93 4.91
N LEU A 55 1.47 7.70 4.44
CA LEU A 55 1.77 6.51 5.22
C LEU A 55 3.19 6.09 4.89
N VAL A 56 4.01 5.90 5.91
CA VAL A 56 5.43 5.58 5.74
C VAL A 56 5.75 4.25 6.43
N ILE A 57 6.48 3.41 5.71
CA ILE A 57 6.96 2.11 6.19
C ILE A 57 8.48 2.07 6.05
N ASN A 58 9.16 2.02 7.19
CA ASN A 58 10.60 1.79 7.30
C ASN A 58 10.84 0.81 8.48
N SER A 59 11.70 1.15 9.46
CA SER A 59 11.80 0.43 10.74
C SER A 59 10.43 0.26 11.43
N PHE A 60 9.54 1.24 11.34
CA PHE A 60 8.18 1.18 11.87
C PHE A 60 7.18 1.88 10.94
N ILE A 61 5.91 1.53 11.07
CA ILE A 61 4.82 2.16 10.31
C ILE A 61 4.41 3.45 11.03
N HIS A 62 4.41 4.58 10.33
CA HIS A 62 4.05 5.88 10.87
C HIS A 62 3.45 6.80 9.81
N ALA A 63 3.01 7.98 10.26
CA ALA A 63 2.47 9.02 9.41
C ALA A 63 3.48 10.16 9.25
N GLU A 64 3.60 10.71 8.04
CA GLU A 64 4.37 11.92 7.76
C GLU A 64 3.49 12.98 7.09
N ASP A 65 3.85 14.25 7.20
CA ASP A 65 3.27 15.33 6.41
C ASP A 65 4.02 15.55 5.07
N GLU A 66 3.69 16.63 4.37
CA GLU A 66 4.30 16.95 3.08
C GLU A 66 5.79 17.32 3.18
N ASN A 67 6.22 17.79 4.36
CA ASN A 67 7.58 18.20 4.69
C ASN A 67 8.42 17.08 5.32
N GLU A 68 7.90 15.84 5.32
CA GLU A 68 8.53 14.67 5.92
C GLU A 68 8.65 14.73 7.45
N TYR A 69 7.85 15.55 8.12
CA TYR A 69 7.74 15.52 9.58
C TYR A 69 6.83 14.40 10.03
N ILE A 70 7.29 13.62 11.02
CA ILE A 70 6.48 12.59 11.65
C ILE A 70 5.32 13.26 12.38
N VAL A 71 4.10 12.86 12.05
CA VAL A 71 2.87 13.35 12.67
C VAL A 71 2.21 12.25 13.48
N GLN A 72 1.42 12.63 14.48
CA GLN A 72 0.68 11.66 15.28
C GLN A 72 -0.31 10.89 14.40
N TRP A 73 -0.28 9.56 14.50
CA TRP A 73 -1.15 8.68 13.71
C TRP A 73 -2.63 9.03 13.87
N ARG A 74 -3.08 9.29 15.10
CA ARG A 74 -4.48 9.65 15.39
C ARG A 74 -4.91 10.95 14.71
N TYR A 75 -3.99 11.90 14.52
CA TYR A 75 -4.27 13.14 13.80
C TYR A 75 -4.30 12.91 12.29
N ALA A 76 -3.43 12.04 11.77
CA ALA A 76 -3.31 11.77 10.34
C ALA A 76 -4.35 10.78 9.79
N PHE A 77 -4.72 9.74 10.54
CA PHE A 77 -5.54 8.63 10.05
C PHE A 77 -6.64 8.22 11.05
N GLY A 78 -6.79 8.95 12.16
CA GLY A 78 -7.80 8.63 13.17
C GLY A 78 -7.54 7.28 13.84
N SER A 79 -8.58 6.46 13.90
CA SER A 79 -8.53 5.10 14.47
C SER A 79 -8.23 4.01 13.43
N MET A 80 -7.96 4.38 12.17
CA MET A 80 -7.70 3.41 11.11
C MET A 80 -6.37 2.69 11.37
N VAL A 81 -6.36 1.38 11.18
CA VAL A 81 -5.11 0.59 11.14
C VAL A 81 -4.45 0.71 9.75
N PRO A 82 -3.14 0.47 9.60
CA PRO A 82 -2.42 0.77 8.36
C PRO A 82 -2.98 0.08 7.10
N ASP A 83 -3.46 -1.16 7.22
CA ASP A 83 -4.09 -1.89 6.12
C ASP A 83 -5.44 -1.26 5.73
N GLN A 84 -6.22 -0.75 6.69
CA GLN A 84 -7.42 0.04 6.43
C GLN A 84 -7.07 1.35 5.72
N VAL A 85 -5.97 2.02 6.08
CA VAL A 85 -5.52 3.24 5.39
C VAL A 85 -5.22 2.94 3.91
N LEU A 86 -4.44 1.89 3.63
CA LEU A 86 -4.12 1.52 2.26
C LEU A 86 -5.33 1.09 1.42
N ARG A 87 -6.40 0.59 2.06
CA ARG A 87 -7.68 0.28 1.39
C ARG A 87 -8.62 1.48 1.27
N GLY A 88 -8.58 2.40 2.22
CA GLY A 88 -9.49 3.53 2.32
C GLY A 88 -9.06 4.74 1.50
N PHE A 89 -7.76 4.93 1.30
CA PHE A 89 -7.22 6.05 0.54
C PHE A 89 -6.74 5.62 -0.84
N LYS A 90 -7.08 6.41 -1.85
CA LYS A 90 -6.57 6.20 -3.22
C LYS A 90 -5.10 6.58 -3.27
N ILE A 91 -4.25 5.63 -3.62
CA ILE A 91 -2.80 5.87 -3.79
C ILE A 91 -2.57 6.64 -5.09
N LYS A 92 -1.89 7.78 -4.98
CA LYS A 92 -1.43 8.60 -6.11
C LYS A 92 -0.10 8.09 -6.64
N GLU A 93 0.85 7.86 -5.74
CA GLU A 93 2.18 7.32 -6.05
C GLU A 93 2.79 6.64 -4.81
N ILE A 94 3.74 5.75 -5.04
CA ILE A 94 4.55 5.13 -3.99
C ILE A 94 6.01 5.50 -4.25
N VAL A 95 6.69 6.06 -3.26
CA VAL A 95 8.10 6.42 -3.34
C VAL A 95 8.90 5.46 -2.46
N ILE A 96 9.91 4.82 -3.04
CA ILE A 96 10.88 3.99 -2.33
C ILE A 96 12.19 4.77 -2.29
N LYS A 97 12.63 5.16 -1.09
CA LYS A 97 13.92 5.81 -0.87
C LYS A 97 14.91 4.81 -0.27
N ASP A 98 16.14 4.80 -0.79
CA ASP A 98 17.29 4.10 -0.25
C ASP A 98 18.56 4.94 -0.36
N VAL A 99 19.72 4.38 0.00
CA VAL A 99 21.02 5.08 -0.05
C VAL A 99 21.44 5.42 -1.48
N LYS A 100 20.94 4.68 -2.48
CA LYS A 100 21.29 4.85 -3.90
C LYS A 100 20.38 5.84 -4.61
N GLY A 101 19.22 6.18 -4.03
CA GLY A 101 18.33 7.22 -4.54
C GLY A 101 16.86 6.96 -4.25
N GLU A 102 15.99 7.56 -5.08
CA GLU A 102 14.54 7.38 -5.01
C GLU A 102 13.99 6.68 -6.25
N LYS A 103 13.01 5.80 -6.04
CA LYS A 103 12.24 5.15 -7.09
C LYS A 103 10.75 5.42 -6.89
N ARG A 104 10.07 5.88 -7.92
CA ARG A 104 8.63 6.17 -7.90
C ARG A 104 7.85 5.10 -8.63
N LEU A 105 6.74 4.66 -8.05
CA LEU A 105 5.84 3.64 -8.57
C LEU A 105 4.42 4.20 -8.63
N LYS A 106 3.61 3.74 -9.59
CA LYS A 106 2.25 4.24 -9.79
C LYS A 106 1.22 3.59 -8.87
N GLY A 107 1.55 2.45 -8.25
CA GLY A 107 0.64 1.77 -7.35
C GLY A 107 1.18 0.48 -6.76
N LEU A 108 0.30 -0.21 -6.03
CA LEU A 108 0.63 -1.41 -5.25
C LEU A 108 1.07 -2.59 -6.10
N SER A 109 0.50 -2.77 -7.28
CA SER A 109 0.88 -3.82 -8.22
C SER A 109 2.37 -3.75 -8.57
N ASP A 110 2.90 -2.54 -8.79
CA ASP A 110 4.31 -2.34 -9.13
C ASP A 110 5.21 -2.59 -7.92
N LEU A 111 4.75 -2.22 -6.72
CA LEU A 111 5.47 -2.48 -5.48
C LEU A 111 5.60 -3.99 -5.23
N LEU A 112 4.49 -4.73 -5.34
CA LEU A 112 4.46 -6.17 -5.07
C LEU A 112 5.25 -7.00 -6.10
N LYS A 113 5.47 -6.48 -7.31
CA LYS A 113 6.37 -7.11 -8.31
C LYS A 113 7.84 -7.02 -7.91
N ILE A 114 8.23 -5.98 -7.16
CA ILE A 114 9.61 -5.74 -6.75
C ILE A 114 9.92 -6.48 -5.45
N ILE A 115 8.92 -6.61 -4.57
CA ILE A 115 9.08 -7.31 -3.29
C ILE A 115 9.04 -8.82 -3.53
N PRO A 116 10.11 -9.56 -3.18
CA PRO A 116 10.12 -11.01 -3.32
C PRO A 116 8.95 -11.66 -2.57
N ARG A 117 8.45 -12.77 -3.11
CA ARG A 117 7.27 -13.46 -2.57
C ARG A 117 7.53 -14.11 -1.20
N PHE A 118 8.79 -14.28 -0.83
CA PHE A 118 9.24 -14.91 0.40
C PHE A 118 9.91 -13.86 1.29
N TYR A 119 9.09 -13.22 2.12
CA TYR A 119 9.46 -12.33 3.22
C TYR A 119 8.48 -12.59 4.36
#